data_AF-A0A2E0QTT9-F1
#
_entry.id   AF-A0A2E0QTT9-F1
#
_cell.length_a   1.000
_cell.length_b   1.000
_cell.length_c   1.000
_cell.angle_alpha   90.00
_cell.angle_beta   90.00
_cell.angle_gamma   90.00
#
_symmetry.space_group_name_H-M   'P 1'
#
loop_
_entity.id
_entity.type
_entity.pdbx_description
1 polymer ?
#
loop_
_entity_poly.entity_id
_entity_poly.type
_entity_poly.pdbx_seq_one_letter_code
_entity_poly.pdbx_strand_id
1 'polypeptide(L)'
;MGKFEFAFAYRFGARQIDPDVVAQTIRDIVGCRIRVRDAEDPKKFNEATLGRSGKFLCNLVRLGTEKNDSKEFSHLIFPHRPLIHFVEDVNDEVVAPLEHRSFEAFKSIQLDFFKYEFDSGRGFQRYLPVWIQHTGVRAGKEESRKLRLSLLRLHSEYHSLRSVVELISREVVSPSPFSDESKVLQEYLRRVLTIIRADESPLSSDIVDFAKSKMSLARPGFQEDILNRLREQINIRPNLLRNLRKHMEEEKKSERPINIGFVHGPVLIDSIANESINTTISYVKREPMSNDLEQALTRLGDLIKEASELLDQKPSRDLASRYKSFAEECTQEKPDKGILEAIGNRIVEVTAGVASVAKNIATTVGAILGLIG
;
A
#
# COMPACT_ATOMS: atom_id res chain seq x y z
N MET A 1 -10.15 14.97 -22.72
CA MET A 1 -9.69 13.66 -22.19
C MET A 1 -10.80 13.07 -21.32
N GLY A 2 -11.37 11.93 -21.74
CA GLY A 2 -12.22 11.10 -20.86
C GLY A 2 -11.35 10.19 -19.99
N LYS A 3 -11.79 9.90 -18.77
CA LYS A 3 -11.09 9.01 -17.81
C LYS A 3 -12.04 7.93 -17.36
N PHE A 4 -11.53 6.71 -17.25
CA PHE A 4 -12.33 5.55 -16.86
C PHE A 4 -11.52 4.69 -15.91
N GLU A 5 -12.21 4.19 -14.90
CA GLU A 5 -11.62 3.41 -13.82
C GLU A 5 -12.50 2.17 -13.60
N PHE A 6 -11.85 1.02 -13.48
CA PHE A 6 -12.51 -0.21 -13.06
C PHE A 6 -12.05 -0.50 -11.65
N ALA A 7 -13.00 -0.50 -10.71
CA ALA A 7 -12.74 -0.85 -9.33
C ALA A 7 -13.35 -2.23 -9.04
N PHE A 8 -12.52 -3.13 -8.52
CA PHE A 8 -12.96 -4.41 -7.99
C PHE A 8 -12.87 -4.31 -6.47
N ALA A 9 -13.98 -4.55 -5.78
CA ALA A 9 -13.98 -4.68 -4.34
C ALA A 9 -13.97 -6.17 -4.02
N TYR A 10 -12.83 -6.68 -3.57
CA TYR A 10 -12.74 -8.01 -3.00
C TYR A 10 -12.71 -7.88 -1.48
N ARG A 11 -13.59 -8.60 -0.79
CA ARG A 11 -13.54 -8.74 0.67
C ARG A 11 -12.93 -10.10 0.98
N PHE A 12 -11.80 -10.09 1.64
CA PHE A 12 -11.28 -11.30 2.25
C PHE A 12 -12.21 -11.69 3.41
N GLY A 13 -12.41 -13.00 3.63
CA GLY A 13 -13.07 -13.48 4.84
C GLY A 13 -12.21 -13.21 6.08
N ALA A 14 -12.73 -13.51 7.28
CA ALA A 14 -12.06 -13.30 8.58
C ALA A 14 -10.84 -14.21 8.81
N ARG A 15 -9.95 -14.33 7.82
CA ARG A 15 -8.69 -15.06 7.92
C ARG A 15 -7.56 -14.07 7.75
N GLN A 16 -6.50 -14.26 8.52
CA GLN A 16 -5.23 -13.57 8.34
C GLN A 16 -4.82 -13.63 6.87
N ILE A 17 -4.52 -12.47 6.31
CA ILE A 17 -4.24 -12.34 4.90
C ILE A 17 -2.76 -12.60 4.68
N ASP A 18 -2.49 -13.80 4.20
CA ASP A 18 -1.17 -14.22 3.76
C ASP A 18 -0.76 -13.34 2.55
N PRO A 19 0.40 -12.66 2.60
CA PRO A 19 0.93 -11.89 1.48
C PRO A 19 0.97 -12.68 0.16
N ASP A 20 1.21 -13.98 0.21
CA ASP A 20 1.21 -14.85 -0.97
C ASP A 20 -0.20 -15.02 -1.55
N VAL A 21 -1.22 -15.04 -0.70
CA VAL A 21 -2.63 -15.08 -1.11
C VAL A 21 -3.03 -13.76 -1.76
N VAL A 22 -2.60 -12.61 -1.23
CA VAL A 22 -2.82 -11.30 -1.86
C VAL A 22 -2.15 -11.23 -3.22
N ALA A 23 -0.87 -11.62 -3.28
CA ALA A 23 -0.10 -11.68 -4.52
C ALA A 23 -0.76 -12.61 -5.56
N GLN A 24 -1.24 -13.78 -5.15
CA GLN A 24 -1.96 -14.70 -6.03
C GLN A 24 -3.31 -14.11 -6.48
N THR A 25 -4.07 -13.52 -5.57
CA THR A 25 -5.36 -12.87 -5.87
C THR A 25 -5.18 -11.75 -6.90
N ILE A 26 -4.15 -10.92 -6.78
CA ILE A 26 -3.83 -9.90 -7.78
C ILE A 26 -3.48 -10.54 -9.12
N ARG A 27 -2.64 -11.59 -9.13
CA ARG A 27 -2.29 -12.30 -10.37
C ARG A 27 -3.53 -12.84 -11.06
N ASP A 28 -4.45 -13.40 -10.29
CA ASP A 28 -5.70 -13.95 -10.79
C ASP A 28 -6.62 -12.84 -11.33
N ILE A 29 -6.76 -11.72 -10.61
CA ILE A 29 -7.55 -10.56 -11.05
C ILE A 29 -6.96 -9.98 -12.34
N VAL A 30 -5.67 -9.66 -12.35
CA VAL A 30 -4.97 -9.04 -13.49
C VAL A 30 -4.90 -10.00 -14.68
N GLY A 31 -4.77 -11.31 -14.41
CA GLY A 31 -4.76 -12.39 -15.38
C GLY A 31 -6.15 -12.82 -15.87
N CYS A 32 -7.22 -12.36 -15.21
CA CYS A 32 -8.60 -12.70 -15.54
C CYS A 32 -8.88 -12.37 -17.01
N ARG A 33 -9.31 -13.37 -17.78
CA ARG A 33 -9.65 -13.20 -19.19
C ARG A 33 -11.00 -12.49 -19.29
N ILE A 34 -11.02 -11.41 -20.05
CA ILE A 34 -12.22 -10.66 -20.35
C ILE A 34 -12.39 -10.54 -21.87
N ARG A 35 -13.64 -10.36 -22.29
CA ARG A 35 -14.00 -10.07 -23.68
C ARG A 35 -14.40 -8.62 -23.77
N VAL A 36 -13.64 -7.83 -24.52
CA VAL A 36 -13.94 -6.42 -24.77
C VAL A 36 -14.46 -6.33 -26.20
N ARG A 37 -15.61 -5.68 -26.39
CA ARG A 37 -16.18 -5.51 -27.73
C ARG A 37 -15.15 -4.82 -28.63
N ASP A 38 -15.01 -5.28 -29.87
CA ASP A 38 -14.14 -4.61 -30.82
C ASP A 38 -14.72 -3.24 -31.16
N ALA A 39 -13.82 -2.25 -31.24
CA ALA A 39 -14.19 -0.88 -31.49
C ALA A 39 -14.66 -0.70 -32.95
N GLU A 40 -13.98 -1.32 -33.91
CA GLU A 40 -14.29 -1.19 -35.33
C GLU A 40 -15.41 -2.15 -35.79
N ASP A 41 -15.58 -3.29 -35.12
CA ASP A 41 -16.61 -4.28 -35.44
C ASP A 41 -17.44 -4.67 -34.21
N PRO A 42 -18.64 -4.09 -34.01
CA PRO A 42 -19.48 -4.37 -32.85
C PRO A 42 -19.89 -5.84 -32.69
N LYS A 43 -19.76 -6.67 -33.73
CA LYS A 43 -20.06 -8.11 -33.69
C LYS A 43 -18.87 -8.94 -33.21
N LYS A 44 -17.65 -8.37 -33.19
CA LYS A 44 -16.44 -9.04 -32.72
C LYS A 44 -16.13 -8.66 -31.27
N PHE A 45 -15.40 -9.56 -30.62
CA PHE A 45 -14.84 -9.35 -29.29
C PHE A 45 -13.35 -9.62 -29.34
N ASN A 46 -12.58 -8.72 -28.75
CA ASN A 46 -11.18 -8.93 -28.44
C ASN A 46 -11.07 -9.65 -27.11
N GLU A 47 -10.33 -10.75 -27.09
CA GLU A 47 -9.94 -11.41 -25.84
C GLU A 47 -8.70 -10.72 -25.28
N ALA A 48 -8.77 -10.33 -24.01
CA ALA A 48 -7.66 -9.72 -23.28
C ALA A 48 -7.65 -10.20 -21.84
N THR A 49 -6.53 -10.05 -21.15
CA THR A 49 -6.54 -10.11 -19.68
C THR A 49 -6.95 -8.75 -19.13
N LEU A 50 -7.53 -8.70 -17.94
CA LEU A 50 -7.96 -7.46 -17.31
C LEU A 50 -6.81 -6.44 -17.23
N GLY A 51 -5.61 -6.88 -16.81
CA GLY A 51 -4.41 -6.04 -16.75
C GLY A 51 -3.93 -5.48 -18.09
N ARG A 52 -4.34 -6.09 -19.21
CA ARG A 52 -3.97 -5.69 -20.58
C ARG A 52 -5.15 -5.12 -21.36
N SER A 53 -6.31 -4.99 -20.72
CA SER A 53 -7.54 -4.57 -21.39
C SER A 53 -7.64 -3.07 -21.63
N GLY A 54 -6.78 -2.26 -20.97
CA GLY A 54 -6.84 -0.80 -21.02
C GLY A 54 -6.89 -0.24 -22.45
N LYS A 55 -6.11 -0.79 -23.39
CA LYS A 55 -6.09 -0.32 -24.78
C LYS A 55 -7.44 -0.51 -25.46
N PHE A 56 -8.05 -1.69 -25.30
CA PHE A 56 -9.35 -2.00 -25.89
C PHE A 56 -10.46 -1.13 -25.29
N LEU A 57 -10.42 -0.93 -23.97
CA LEU A 57 -11.39 -0.10 -23.27
C LEU A 57 -11.31 1.36 -23.68
N CYS A 58 -10.10 1.91 -23.80
CA CYS A 58 -9.93 3.28 -24.27
C CYS A 58 -10.39 3.45 -25.73
N ASN A 59 -10.21 2.45 -26.59
CA ASN A 59 -10.73 2.49 -27.96
C ASN A 59 -12.26 2.51 -28.01
N LEU A 60 -12.95 1.75 -27.15
CA LEU A 60 -14.41 1.79 -27.04
C LEU A 60 -14.91 3.16 -26.58
N VAL A 61 -14.25 3.73 -25.57
CA VAL A 61 -14.55 5.06 -25.08
C VAL A 61 -14.41 6.10 -26.18
N ARG A 62 -13.32 6.05 -26.96
CA ARG A 62 -13.07 6.98 -28.06
C ARG A 62 -14.29 7.10 -28.96
N LEU A 63 -14.83 5.96 -29.39
CA LEU A 63 -16.02 5.88 -30.25
C LEU A 63 -17.28 6.43 -29.60
N GLY A 64 -17.42 6.29 -28.27
CA GLY A 64 -18.54 6.87 -27.53
C GLY A 64 -18.44 8.39 -27.35
N THR A 65 -17.24 8.95 -27.39
CA THR A 65 -16.98 10.39 -27.16
C THR A 65 -16.82 11.21 -28.43
N GLU A 66 -16.39 10.60 -29.53
CA GLU A 66 -16.21 11.27 -30.81
C GLU A 66 -17.52 11.21 -31.62
N LYS A 67 -18.14 12.37 -31.86
CA LYS A 67 -19.16 12.51 -32.92
C LYS A 67 -18.57 12.39 -34.33
N ASN A 68 -17.24 12.36 -34.47
CA ASN A 68 -16.53 12.40 -35.75
C ASN A 68 -15.49 11.27 -35.89
N ASP A 69 -15.47 10.69 -37.08
CA ASP A 69 -14.83 9.43 -37.48
C ASP A 69 -13.29 9.48 -37.64
N SER A 70 -12.57 10.26 -36.83
CA SER A 70 -11.13 10.45 -37.06
C SER A 70 -10.29 9.40 -36.32
N LYS A 71 -9.87 8.36 -37.06
CA LYS A 71 -8.81 7.42 -36.65
C LYS A 71 -7.50 8.09 -36.21
N GLU A 72 -7.34 9.38 -36.52
CA GLU A 72 -6.19 10.22 -36.20
C GLU A 72 -5.82 10.20 -34.72
N PHE A 73 -6.76 10.11 -33.78
CA PHE A 73 -6.42 10.25 -32.34
C PHE A 73 -6.07 8.95 -31.62
N SER A 74 -5.99 7.83 -32.33
CA SER A 74 -5.67 6.51 -31.73
C SER A 74 -4.29 6.48 -31.05
N HIS A 75 -3.33 7.27 -31.52
CA HIS A 75 -2.00 7.40 -30.92
C HIS A 75 -1.98 8.24 -29.64
N LEU A 76 -3.07 8.96 -29.32
CA LEU A 76 -3.22 9.74 -28.09
C LEU A 76 -3.89 8.93 -26.96
N ILE A 77 -4.16 7.65 -27.20
CA ILE A 77 -4.77 6.73 -26.24
C ILE A 77 -3.69 5.91 -25.54
N PHE A 78 -3.58 6.11 -24.23
CA PHE A 78 -2.57 5.44 -23.41
C PHE A 78 -3.22 4.53 -22.35
N PRO A 79 -3.01 3.21 -22.41
CA PRO A 79 -3.38 2.34 -21.31
C PRO A 79 -2.46 2.60 -20.12
N HIS A 80 -3.04 3.03 -18.99
CA HIS A 80 -2.28 3.27 -17.76
C HIS A 80 -2.30 2.09 -16.80
N ARG A 81 -1.43 2.18 -15.78
CA ARG A 81 -1.36 1.19 -14.71
C ARG A 81 -2.65 1.26 -13.88
N PRO A 82 -3.38 0.15 -13.72
CA PRO A 82 -4.52 0.12 -12.84
C PRO A 82 -4.07 0.38 -11.40
N LEU A 83 -4.90 1.08 -10.64
CA LEU A 83 -4.79 1.13 -9.19
C LEU A 83 -5.59 -0.05 -8.63
N ILE A 84 -4.95 -0.90 -7.84
CA ILE A 84 -5.68 -1.93 -7.11
C ILE A 84 -5.91 -1.40 -5.70
N HIS A 85 -7.12 -1.58 -5.19
CA HIS A 85 -7.50 -1.13 -3.85
C HIS A 85 -8.28 -2.23 -3.13
N PHE A 86 -7.66 -2.86 -2.15
CA PHE A 86 -8.30 -3.83 -1.28
C PHE A 86 -8.93 -3.13 -0.08
N VAL A 87 -10.13 -3.59 0.31
CA VAL A 87 -10.79 -3.15 1.54
C VAL A 87 -11.02 -4.39 2.38
N GLU A 88 -10.43 -4.40 3.56
CA GLU A 88 -10.44 -5.52 4.47
C GLU A 88 -11.23 -5.16 5.72
N ASP A 89 -12.23 -5.98 6.00
CA ASP A 89 -13.06 -5.87 7.21
C ASP A 89 -12.46 -6.85 8.21
N VAL A 90 -11.54 -6.37 9.05
CA VAL A 90 -10.72 -7.24 9.91
C VAL A 90 -11.02 -6.92 11.38
N ASN A 91 -11.35 -7.97 12.15
CA ASN A 91 -11.36 -7.92 13.61
C ASN A 91 -9.99 -8.26 14.22
N ASP A 92 -9.11 -8.88 13.43
CA ASP A 92 -7.81 -9.42 13.84
C ASP A 92 -6.64 -8.56 13.35
N GLU A 93 -5.46 -8.78 13.94
CA GLU A 93 -4.23 -8.09 13.55
C GLU A 93 -3.81 -8.42 12.11
N VAL A 94 -3.45 -7.36 11.38
CA VAL A 94 -3.03 -7.43 9.98
C VAL A 94 -1.56 -7.76 9.89
N VAL A 95 -1.22 -8.82 9.15
CA VAL A 95 0.17 -9.05 8.71
C VAL A 95 0.38 -8.32 7.40
N ALA A 96 1.14 -7.23 7.46
CA ALA A 96 1.46 -6.47 6.27
C ALA A 96 2.41 -7.28 5.34
N PRO A 97 2.28 -7.15 4.00
CA PRO A 97 3.12 -7.86 3.05
C PRO A 97 4.62 -7.62 3.24
N LEU A 98 5.47 -8.59 2.90
CA LEU A 98 6.91 -8.34 2.78
C LEU A 98 7.12 -7.19 1.77
N GLU A 99 7.92 -6.18 2.12
CA GLU A 99 8.25 -5.00 1.28
C GLU A 99 7.10 -4.00 1.05
N HIS A 100 6.26 -3.76 2.06
CA HIS A 100 5.24 -2.71 2.02
C HIS A 100 5.76 -1.37 2.56
N ARG A 101 5.13 -0.26 2.12
CA ARG A 101 5.17 1.01 2.84
C ARG A 101 3.91 1.12 3.68
N SER A 102 4.06 1.07 5.00
CA SER A 102 2.97 1.36 5.92
C SER A 102 2.83 2.86 6.04
N PHE A 103 1.59 3.33 6.13
CA PHE A 103 1.31 4.70 6.47
C PHE A 103 0.59 4.73 7.80
N GLU A 104 0.95 5.68 8.65
CA GLU A 104 0.24 5.88 9.92
C GLU A 104 -1.27 5.95 9.67
N ALA A 105 -1.99 5.20 10.51
CA ALA A 105 -3.44 5.12 10.50
C ALA A 105 -4.06 6.51 10.51
N PHE A 106 -5.15 6.69 9.78
CA PHE A 106 -5.95 7.89 9.91
C PHE A 106 -6.70 7.83 11.24
N LYS A 107 -6.06 8.34 12.31
CA LYS A 107 -6.45 8.12 13.71
C LYS A 107 -7.92 8.44 14.02
N SER A 108 -8.51 9.41 13.33
CA SER A 108 -9.92 9.80 13.53
C SER A 108 -10.92 8.78 13.00
N ILE A 109 -10.52 7.87 12.10
CA ILE A 109 -11.41 6.88 11.46
C ILE A 109 -10.94 5.43 11.70
N GLN A 110 -9.83 5.24 12.43
CA GLN A 110 -9.25 3.91 12.69
C GLN A 110 -9.05 3.10 11.40
N LEU A 111 -8.45 3.75 10.40
CA LEU A 111 -8.12 3.14 9.12
C LEU A 111 -6.62 2.92 9.03
N ASP A 112 -6.20 1.66 9.00
CA ASP A 112 -4.84 1.31 8.62
C ASP A 112 -4.74 1.25 7.10
N PHE A 113 -3.62 1.76 6.57
CA PHE A 113 -3.48 1.98 5.16
C PHE A 113 -2.06 1.66 4.69
N PHE A 114 -1.98 0.75 3.72
CA PHE A 114 -0.71 0.23 3.22
C PHE A 114 -0.61 0.43 1.72
N LYS A 115 0.58 0.75 1.22
CA LYS A 115 0.91 0.65 -0.20
C LYS A 115 1.98 -0.39 -0.41
N TYR A 116 1.78 -1.21 -1.43
CA TYR A 116 2.83 -2.07 -1.97
C TYR A 116 2.92 -1.90 -3.48
N GLU A 117 4.10 -2.22 -4.01
CA GLU A 117 4.34 -2.30 -5.44
C GLU A 117 4.42 -3.76 -5.82
N PHE A 118 3.35 -4.26 -6.44
CA PHE A 118 3.26 -5.66 -6.80
C PHE A 118 4.03 -5.95 -8.08
N ASP A 119 5.05 -6.83 -8.04
CA ASP A 119 5.71 -7.33 -9.25
C ASP A 119 4.81 -8.37 -9.94
N SER A 120 4.18 -7.98 -11.05
CA SER A 120 3.35 -8.86 -11.88
C SER A 120 4.16 -9.86 -12.72
N GLY A 121 5.50 -9.84 -12.62
CA GLY A 121 6.42 -10.80 -13.20
C GLY A 121 6.67 -10.65 -14.70
N ARG A 122 5.69 -10.20 -15.51
CA ARG A 122 5.86 -10.03 -16.98
C ARG A 122 5.00 -8.91 -17.60
N GLY A 123 5.66 -7.94 -18.24
CA GLY A 123 5.05 -6.98 -19.18
C GLY A 123 5.26 -5.50 -18.84
N PHE A 124 4.60 -4.62 -19.60
CA PHE A 124 4.72 -3.15 -19.52
C PHE A 124 4.31 -2.54 -18.16
N GLN A 125 3.74 -3.34 -17.27
CA GLN A 125 3.27 -2.93 -15.94
C GLN A 125 3.86 -3.83 -14.87
N ARG A 126 5.20 -3.98 -14.90
CA ARG A 126 5.94 -4.82 -13.94
C ARG A 126 5.51 -4.53 -12.51
N TYR A 127 5.40 -3.27 -12.13
CA TYR A 127 4.95 -2.86 -10.80
C TYR A 127 3.56 -2.24 -10.82
N LEU A 128 2.61 -2.89 -10.16
CA LEU A 128 1.25 -2.38 -9.95
C LEU A 128 1.15 -1.71 -8.57
N PRO A 129 0.70 -0.45 -8.49
CA PRO A 129 0.44 0.18 -7.20
C PRO A 129 -0.81 -0.44 -6.60
N VAL A 130 -0.66 -0.97 -5.40
CA VAL A 130 -1.78 -1.54 -4.68
C VAL A 130 -1.89 -0.93 -3.30
N TRP A 131 -3.10 -0.54 -2.98
CA TRP A 131 -3.47 0.01 -1.70
C TRP A 131 -4.30 -1.03 -0.94
N ILE A 132 -3.96 -1.26 0.32
CA ILE A 132 -4.76 -2.06 1.23
C ILE A 132 -5.31 -1.10 2.29
N GLN A 133 -6.62 -1.08 2.41
CA GLN A 133 -7.33 -0.36 3.45
C GLN A 133 -7.93 -1.36 4.42
N HIS A 134 -7.58 -1.24 5.70
CA HIS A 134 -8.23 -1.99 6.75
C HIS A 134 -9.27 -1.11 7.40
N THR A 135 -10.50 -1.59 7.40
CA THR A 135 -11.61 -0.99 8.11
C THR A 135 -11.78 -1.75 9.41
N GLY A 136 -11.37 -1.15 10.53
CA GLY A 136 -11.72 -1.69 11.84
C GLY A 136 -13.24 -1.63 12.06
N VAL A 137 -13.73 -2.27 13.14
CA VAL A 137 -15.17 -2.37 13.49
C VAL A 137 -15.90 -1.02 13.50
N ARG A 138 -15.18 0.08 13.77
CA ARG A 138 -15.73 1.44 13.85
C ARG A 138 -15.51 2.30 12.61
N ALA A 139 -14.79 1.81 11.61
CA ALA A 139 -14.56 2.57 10.40
C ALA A 139 -15.88 2.72 9.63
N GLY A 140 -16.34 3.95 9.48
CA GLY A 140 -17.56 4.22 8.73
C GLY A 140 -17.38 3.83 7.26
N LYS A 141 -18.35 3.06 6.75
CA LYS A 141 -18.37 2.58 5.34
C LYS A 141 -18.28 3.74 4.35
N GLU A 142 -18.83 4.90 4.72
CA GLU A 142 -18.85 6.09 3.88
C GLU A 142 -17.47 6.75 3.79
N GLU A 143 -16.74 6.79 4.89
CA GLU A 143 -15.37 7.30 4.97
C GLU A 143 -14.41 6.43 4.17
N SER A 144 -14.53 5.10 4.29
CA SER A 144 -13.79 4.16 3.44
C SER A 144 -14.10 4.39 1.96
N ARG A 145 -15.39 4.55 1.61
CA ARG A 145 -15.80 4.86 0.25
C ARG A 145 -15.19 6.18 -0.25
N LYS A 146 -15.22 7.24 0.58
CA LYS A 146 -14.63 8.55 0.27
C LYS A 146 -13.13 8.45 0.05
N LEU A 147 -12.42 7.72 0.91
CA LEU A 147 -10.97 7.51 0.78
C LEU A 147 -10.64 6.79 -0.52
N ARG A 148 -11.30 5.66 -0.79
CA ARG A 148 -11.15 4.89 -2.02
C ARG A 148 -11.38 5.74 -3.27
N LEU A 149 -12.49 6.50 -3.31
CA LEU A 149 -12.80 7.39 -4.44
C LEU A 149 -11.76 8.50 -4.60
N SER A 150 -11.27 9.06 -3.49
CA SER A 150 -10.25 10.11 -3.51
C SER A 150 -8.92 9.58 -4.06
N LEU A 151 -8.49 8.40 -3.63
CA LEU A 151 -7.26 7.75 -4.10
C LEU A 151 -7.33 7.40 -5.58
N LEU A 152 -8.45 6.82 -6.02
CA LEU A 152 -8.67 6.46 -7.41
C LEU A 152 -8.61 7.70 -8.31
N ARG A 153 -9.37 8.75 -7.94
CA ARG A 153 -9.36 10.03 -8.64
C ARG A 153 -7.97 10.66 -8.67
N LEU A 154 -7.27 10.74 -7.53
CA LEU A 154 -5.91 11.29 -7.48
C LEU A 154 -4.96 10.49 -8.38
N HIS A 155 -5.01 9.16 -8.33
CA HIS A 155 -4.20 8.30 -9.19
C HIS A 155 -4.46 8.56 -10.67
N SER A 156 -5.72 8.67 -11.11
CA SER A 156 -6.03 8.95 -12.51
C SER A 156 -5.66 10.36 -12.94
N GLU A 157 -5.81 11.37 -12.08
CA GLU A 157 -5.30 12.73 -12.31
C GLU A 157 -3.78 12.73 -12.51
N TYR A 158 -3.03 12.10 -11.60
CA TYR A 158 -1.57 12.02 -11.70
C TYR A 158 -1.11 11.28 -12.94
N HIS A 159 -1.74 10.16 -13.29
CA HIS A 159 -1.41 9.43 -14.50
C HIS A 159 -1.75 10.23 -15.76
N SER A 160 -2.88 10.93 -15.79
CA SER A 160 -3.24 11.75 -16.95
C SER A 160 -2.25 12.90 -17.14
N LEU A 161 -1.88 13.59 -16.05
CA LEU A 161 -0.89 14.66 -16.06
C LEU A 161 0.46 14.16 -16.57
N ARG A 162 0.92 13.02 -16.06
CA ARG A 162 2.14 12.37 -16.53
C ARG A 162 2.12 12.10 -18.02
N SER A 163 1.02 11.58 -18.55
CA SER A 163 0.89 11.26 -19.97
C SER A 163 0.94 12.48 -20.84
N VAL A 164 0.29 13.56 -20.41
CA VAL A 164 0.35 14.84 -21.12
C VAL A 164 1.79 15.36 -21.15
N VAL A 165 2.50 15.31 -20.02
CA VAL A 165 3.91 15.69 -19.95
C VAL A 165 4.78 14.79 -20.85
N GLU A 166 4.56 13.47 -20.82
CA GLU A 166 5.30 12.52 -21.67
C GLU A 166 5.04 12.77 -23.16
N LEU A 167 3.80 13.05 -23.56
CA LEU A 167 3.43 13.40 -24.93
C LEU A 167 4.13 14.67 -25.42
N ILE A 168 4.21 15.68 -24.56
CA ILE A 168 4.90 16.93 -24.86
C ILE A 168 6.40 16.69 -24.94
N SER A 169 6.97 15.92 -24.01
CA SER A 169 8.39 15.59 -24.01
C SER A 169 8.86 14.83 -25.24
N ARG A 170 7.92 14.10 -25.89
CA ARG A 170 8.14 13.37 -27.14
C ARG A 170 7.79 14.18 -28.38
N GLU A 171 7.45 15.46 -28.20
CA GLU A 171 7.02 16.38 -29.26
C GLU A 171 5.77 15.91 -30.05
N VAL A 172 5.03 14.93 -29.52
CA VAL A 172 3.75 14.48 -30.11
C VAL A 172 2.70 15.57 -29.94
N VAL A 173 2.77 16.30 -28.82
CA VAL A 173 1.94 17.48 -28.54
C VAL A 173 2.87 18.67 -28.35
N SER A 174 2.95 19.55 -29.35
CA SER A 174 3.78 20.75 -29.30
C SER A 174 2.93 22.02 -29.49
N PRO A 175 2.18 22.44 -28.45
CA PRO A 175 1.31 23.60 -28.56
C PRO A 175 2.16 24.85 -28.70
N SER A 176 1.90 25.63 -29.75
CA SER A 176 2.60 26.88 -30.00
C SER A 176 2.33 27.88 -28.85
N PRO A 177 3.33 28.67 -28.41
CA PRO A 177 3.11 29.68 -27.40
C PRO A 177 1.93 30.61 -27.76
N PHE A 178 1.04 30.85 -26.79
CA PHE A 178 -0.15 31.70 -26.93
C PHE A 178 -1.23 31.22 -27.92
N SER A 179 -1.07 30.05 -28.54
CA SER A 179 -2.08 29.45 -29.40
C SER A 179 -3.31 29.00 -28.60
N ASP A 180 -4.41 28.71 -29.30
CA ASP A 180 -5.62 28.20 -28.66
C ASP A 180 -5.40 26.81 -28.04
N GLU A 181 -4.56 25.97 -28.65
CA GLU A 181 -4.14 24.68 -28.10
C GLU A 181 -3.38 24.87 -26.78
N SER A 182 -2.48 25.87 -26.72
CA SER A 182 -1.76 26.21 -25.49
C SER A 182 -2.72 26.70 -24.41
N LYS A 183 -3.76 27.49 -24.76
CA LYS A 183 -4.78 27.93 -23.80
C LYS A 183 -5.57 26.73 -23.25
N VAL A 184 -6.01 25.82 -24.11
CA VAL A 184 -6.73 24.60 -23.72
C VAL A 184 -5.86 23.71 -22.82
N LEU A 185 -4.58 23.53 -23.17
CA LEU A 185 -3.64 22.78 -22.33
C LEU A 185 -3.46 23.46 -20.96
N GLN A 186 -3.27 24.77 -20.92
CA GLN A 186 -3.10 25.51 -19.68
C GLN A 186 -4.35 25.46 -18.79
N GLU A 187 -5.55 25.51 -19.39
CA GLU A 187 -6.81 25.35 -18.67
C GLU A 187 -6.95 23.93 -18.11
N TYR A 188 -6.62 22.92 -18.91
CA TYR A 188 -6.58 21.53 -18.46
C TYR A 188 -5.61 21.36 -17.29
N LEU A 189 -4.37 21.84 -17.42
CA LEU A 189 -3.37 21.77 -16.37
C LEU A 189 -3.87 22.48 -15.11
N ARG A 190 -4.43 23.69 -15.23
CA ARG A 190 -5.02 24.40 -14.08
C ARG A 190 -6.08 23.56 -13.40
N ARG A 191 -7.03 22.99 -14.15
CA ARG A 191 -8.11 22.16 -13.61
C ARG A 191 -7.58 20.91 -12.90
N VAL A 192 -6.66 20.17 -13.51
CA VAL A 192 -6.05 18.98 -12.91
C VAL A 192 -5.35 19.34 -11.60
N LEU A 193 -4.62 20.46 -11.60
CA LEU A 193 -3.91 20.94 -10.42
C LEU A 193 -4.86 21.39 -9.31
N THR A 194 -5.98 22.03 -9.66
CA THR A 194 -7.04 22.32 -8.69
C THR A 194 -7.60 21.04 -8.05
N ILE A 195 -7.77 19.96 -8.84
CA ILE A 195 -8.23 18.67 -8.30
C ILE A 195 -7.18 18.03 -7.39
N ILE A 196 -5.92 18.02 -7.80
CA ILE A 196 -4.82 17.48 -7.00
C ILE A 196 -4.69 18.27 -5.69
N ARG A 197 -4.92 19.58 -5.72
CA ARG A 197 -4.95 20.47 -4.53
C ARG A 197 -6.25 20.35 -3.73
N ALA A 198 -7.31 19.81 -4.31
CA ALA A 198 -8.68 19.75 -3.78
C ALA A 198 -9.26 21.08 -3.26
N ASP A 199 -8.73 22.23 -3.71
CA ASP A 199 -9.21 23.57 -3.30
C ASP A 199 -10.70 23.79 -3.64
N GLU A 200 -11.24 23.02 -4.60
CA GLU A 200 -12.62 23.13 -5.07
C GLU A 200 -13.41 21.82 -4.89
N SER A 201 -12.88 20.83 -4.16
CA SER A 201 -13.64 19.60 -3.96
C SER A 201 -14.75 19.84 -2.94
N PRO A 202 -16.04 19.61 -3.27
CA PRO A 202 -17.11 19.63 -2.27
C PRO A 202 -16.96 18.52 -1.22
N LEU A 203 -15.99 17.62 -1.43
CA LEU A 203 -15.54 16.58 -0.51
C LEU A 203 -14.36 17.06 0.34
N SER A 204 -14.07 18.37 0.46
CA SER A 204 -13.00 18.91 1.33
C SER A 204 -13.18 18.40 2.74
N SER A 205 -12.50 17.29 3.01
CA SER A 205 -12.59 16.51 4.22
C SER A 205 -11.18 16.04 4.49
N ASP A 206 -10.85 15.88 5.75
CA ASP A 206 -9.53 15.42 6.19
C ASP A 206 -9.09 14.12 5.48
N ILE A 207 -10.06 13.32 4.99
CA ILE A 207 -9.83 12.11 4.18
C ILE A 207 -9.16 12.42 2.84
N VAL A 208 -9.57 13.48 2.16
CA VAL A 208 -8.98 13.88 0.87
C VAL A 208 -7.54 14.34 1.09
N ASP A 209 -7.30 15.14 2.13
CA ASP A 209 -5.95 15.61 2.46
C ASP A 209 -5.06 14.47 2.93
N PHE A 210 -5.61 13.51 3.67
CA PHE A 210 -4.93 12.26 3.98
C PHE A 210 -4.55 11.49 2.70
N ALA A 211 -5.50 11.28 1.78
CA ALA A 211 -5.23 10.57 0.53
C ALA A 211 -4.13 11.23 -0.31
N LYS A 212 -4.12 12.58 -0.38
CA LYS A 212 -3.05 13.34 -1.04
C LYS A 212 -1.71 13.14 -0.38
N SER A 213 -1.64 13.32 0.93
CA SER A 213 -0.41 13.13 1.70
C SER A 213 0.16 11.74 1.41
N LYS A 214 -0.67 10.68 1.49
CA LYS A 214 -0.20 9.32 1.23
C LYS A 214 0.21 9.09 -0.22
N MET A 215 -0.51 9.67 -1.19
CA MET A 215 -0.13 9.59 -2.62
C MET A 215 1.20 10.30 -2.91
N SER A 216 1.47 11.44 -2.27
CA SER A 216 2.74 12.18 -2.42
C SER A 216 3.90 11.36 -1.84
N LEU A 217 3.71 10.85 -0.61
CA LEU A 217 4.67 9.97 0.06
C LEU A 217 4.95 8.65 -0.69
N ALA A 218 3.94 8.14 -1.39
CA ALA A 218 4.06 6.95 -2.22
C ALA A 218 4.92 7.16 -3.47
N ARG A 219 5.17 8.41 -3.89
CA ARG A 219 5.89 8.78 -5.12
C ARG A 219 6.77 10.01 -4.89
N PRO A 220 7.80 9.91 -4.03
CA PRO A 220 8.66 11.06 -3.74
C PRO A 220 9.34 11.54 -5.02
N GLY A 221 9.40 12.86 -5.22
CA GLY A 221 10.05 13.47 -6.39
C GLY A 221 9.19 13.49 -7.67
N PHE A 222 8.03 12.83 -7.70
CA PHE A 222 7.23 12.72 -8.91
C PHE A 222 6.64 14.07 -9.34
N GLN A 223 6.16 14.84 -8.37
CA GLN A 223 5.65 16.18 -8.64
C GLN A 223 6.79 17.09 -9.13
N GLU A 224 8.01 16.98 -8.57
CA GLU A 224 9.16 17.79 -8.99
C GLU A 224 9.59 17.44 -10.41
N ASP A 225 9.62 16.15 -10.76
CA ASP A 225 9.92 15.69 -12.11
C ASP A 225 8.91 16.27 -13.12
N ILE A 226 7.61 16.23 -12.78
CA ILE A 226 6.58 16.85 -13.60
C ILE A 226 6.84 18.36 -13.75
N LEU A 227 7.11 19.07 -12.66
CA LEU A 227 7.35 20.52 -12.74
C LEU A 227 8.57 20.89 -13.55
N ASN A 228 9.66 20.15 -13.37
CA ASN A 228 10.91 20.39 -14.11
C ASN A 228 10.66 20.19 -15.60
N ARG A 229 9.97 19.11 -15.99
CA ARG A 229 9.59 18.88 -17.39
C ARG A 229 8.65 19.96 -17.93
N LEU A 230 7.62 20.32 -17.16
CA LEU A 230 6.68 21.38 -17.53
C LEU A 230 7.40 22.73 -17.71
N ARG A 231 8.44 23.01 -16.93
CA ARG A 231 9.24 24.24 -17.00
C ARG A 231 10.20 24.26 -18.19
N GLU A 232 10.86 23.12 -18.44
CA GLU A 232 11.88 23.01 -19.48
C GLU A 232 11.27 22.91 -20.89
N GLN A 233 10.12 22.25 -21.01
CA GLN A 233 9.58 21.83 -22.31
C GLN A 233 8.35 22.63 -22.76
N ILE A 234 7.63 23.26 -21.84
CA ILE A 234 6.40 23.98 -22.16
C ILE A 234 6.58 25.42 -21.72
N ASN A 235 6.34 26.36 -22.62
CA ASN A 235 6.29 27.79 -22.29
C ASN A 235 5.02 28.11 -21.46
N ILE A 236 4.93 27.52 -20.27
CA ILE A 236 3.84 27.72 -19.33
C ILE A 236 3.97 29.10 -18.73
N ARG A 237 2.84 29.79 -18.58
CA ARG A 237 2.77 31.07 -17.88
C ARG A 237 3.46 30.95 -16.51
N PRO A 238 4.44 31.81 -16.18
CA PRO A 238 5.18 31.74 -14.92
C PRO A 238 4.31 31.67 -13.66
N ASN A 239 3.12 32.29 -13.70
CA ASN A 239 2.16 32.25 -12.59
C ASN A 239 1.66 30.83 -12.28
N LEU A 240 1.46 29.97 -13.28
CA LEU A 240 1.03 28.58 -13.04
C LEU A 240 2.17 27.77 -12.38
N LEU A 241 3.40 27.94 -12.87
CA LEU A 241 4.61 27.32 -12.30
C LEU A 241 4.87 27.80 -10.86
N ARG A 242 4.68 29.10 -10.60
CA ARG A 242 4.83 29.67 -9.25
C ARG A 242 3.80 29.09 -8.28
N ASN A 243 2.55 29.00 -8.70
CA ASN A 243 1.49 28.41 -7.86
C ASN A 243 1.77 26.94 -7.58
N LEU A 244 2.21 26.19 -8.60
CA LEU A 244 2.63 24.80 -8.47
C LEU A 244 3.73 24.60 -7.42
N ARG A 245 4.81 25.37 -7.56
CA ARG A 245 5.95 25.28 -6.64
C ARG A 245 5.56 25.61 -5.20
N LYS A 246 4.73 26.63 -5.00
CA LYS A 246 4.24 27.01 -3.66
C LYS A 246 3.56 25.83 -2.96
N HIS A 247 2.73 25.07 -3.66
CA HIS A 247 2.06 23.91 -3.05
C HIS A 247 2.98 22.76 -2.74
N MET A 248 3.96 22.50 -3.59
CA MET A 248 4.95 21.47 -3.29
C MET A 248 5.77 21.80 -2.04
N GLU A 249 6.11 23.07 -1.85
CA GLU A 249 6.81 23.54 -0.66
C GLU A 249 5.93 23.47 0.60
N GLU A 250 4.61 23.68 0.46
CA GLU A 250 3.64 23.49 1.55
C GLU A 250 3.45 22.00 1.91
N GLU A 251 3.37 21.10 0.92
CA GLU A 251 3.31 19.66 1.15
C GLU A 251 4.55 19.17 1.90
N LYS A 252 5.76 19.55 1.46
CA LYS A 252 7.02 19.19 2.14
C LYS A 252 7.07 19.61 3.61
N LYS A 253 6.45 20.74 3.96
CA LYS A 253 6.38 21.20 5.36
C LYS A 253 5.40 20.38 6.21
N SER A 254 4.41 19.76 5.57
CA SER A 254 3.41 18.90 6.22
C SER A 254 3.85 17.44 6.36
N GLU A 255 4.93 17.04 5.67
CA GLU A 255 5.48 15.68 5.76
C GLU A 255 6.14 15.46 7.12
N ARG A 256 5.43 14.76 8.01
CA ARG A 256 6.04 14.14 9.20
C ARG A 256 7.02 13.05 8.76
N PRO A 257 8.11 12.81 9.51
CA PRO A 257 9.05 11.74 9.19
C PRO A 257 8.29 10.42 9.10
N ILE A 258 8.39 9.77 7.95
CA ILE A 258 7.81 8.45 7.71
C ILE A 258 8.81 7.43 8.23
N ASN A 259 8.34 6.46 9.02
CA ASN A 259 9.08 5.23 9.22
C ASN A 259 8.98 4.41 7.93
N ILE A 260 9.91 4.62 7.01
CA ILE A 260 9.96 3.80 5.80
C ILE A 260 10.68 2.51 6.14
N GLY A 261 9.93 1.43 6.33
CA GLY A 261 10.47 0.08 6.33
C GLY A 261 10.93 -0.30 4.91
N PHE A 262 12.07 0.23 4.46
CA PHE A 262 12.69 -0.23 3.22
C PHE A 262 13.35 -1.59 3.47
N VAL A 263 12.65 -2.67 3.13
CA VAL A 263 13.25 -4.00 2.95
C VAL A 263 13.75 -4.07 1.50
N HIS A 264 14.78 -3.30 1.15
CA HIS A 264 15.45 -3.39 -0.15
C HIS A 264 16.97 -3.30 0.04
N GLY A 265 17.55 -4.49 0.14
CA GLY A 265 18.95 -4.83 0.37
C GLY A 265 18.99 -6.33 0.75
N PRO A 266 20.15 -6.99 0.84
CA PRO A 266 20.24 -8.24 1.60
C PRO A 266 19.83 -7.88 3.02
N VAL A 267 18.54 -8.02 3.32
CA VAL A 267 18.01 -7.68 4.62
C VAL A 267 18.66 -8.65 5.59
N LEU A 268 19.27 -8.07 6.62
CA LEU A 268 19.35 -8.63 7.96
C LEU A 268 17.93 -9.06 8.33
N ILE A 269 17.56 -10.26 7.89
CA ILE A 269 16.25 -10.88 8.08
C ILE A 269 15.92 -11.03 9.57
N ASP A 270 16.94 -10.90 10.41
CA ASP A 270 16.90 -10.61 11.84
C ASP A 270 15.90 -9.49 12.19
N SER A 271 15.68 -8.51 11.31
CA SER A 271 14.81 -7.35 11.62
C SER A 271 13.34 -7.72 11.81
N ILE A 272 12.80 -8.72 11.09
CA ILE A 272 11.37 -9.07 11.16
C ILE A 272 11.06 -9.83 12.46
N ALA A 273 11.89 -10.81 12.81
CA ALA A 273 11.77 -11.51 14.08
C ALA A 273 11.95 -10.53 15.24
N ASN A 274 12.95 -9.65 15.17
CA ASN A 274 13.21 -8.65 16.21
C ASN A 274 12.06 -7.63 16.35
N GLU A 275 11.45 -7.18 15.26
CA GLU A 275 10.29 -6.29 15.31
C GLU A 275 9.07 -6.99 15.93
N SER A 276 8.80 -8.24 15.55
CA SER A 276 7.73 -9.04 16.16
C SER A 276 7.97 -9.21 17.66
N ILE A 277 9.19 -9.54 18.08
CA ILE A 277 9.55 -9.72 19.50
C ILE A 277 9.38 -8.40 20.27
N ASN A 278 9.87 -7.27 19.74
CA ASN A 278 9.72 -5.95 20.37
C ASN A 278 8.24 -5.54 20.50
N THR A 279 7.42 -5.89 19.50
CA THR A 279 5.98 -5.65 19.52
C THR A 279 5.32 -6.48 20.62
N THR A 280 5.67 -7.77 20.74
CA THR A 280 5.18 -8.65 21.82
C THR A 280 5.63 -8.16 23.19
N ILE A 281 6.87 -7.72 23.38
CA ILE A 281 7.33 -7.13 24.65
C ILE A 281 6.51 -5.87 25.00
N SER A 282 6.23 -5.03 24.00
CA SER A 282 5.42 -3.83 24.19
C SER A 282 3.96 -4.15 24.53
N TYR A 283 3.43 -5.24 23.99
CA TYR A 283 2.11 -5.78 24.34
C TYR A 283 2.09 -6.26 25.79
N VAL A 284 3.03 -7.11 26.19
CA VAL A 284 3.17 -7.62 27.57
C VAL A 284 3.17 -6.48 28.59
N LYS A 285 3.89 -5.38 28.34
CA LYS A 285 3.96 -4.22 29.24
C LYS A 285 2.64 -3.45 29.43
N ARG A 286 1.62 -3.71 28.60
CA ARG A 286 0.33 -3.00 28.65
C ARG A 286 -0.77 -3.82 29.29
N GLU A 287 -0.61 -5.14 29.31
CA GLU A 287 -1.63 -6.05 29.81
C GLU A 287 -1.60 -6.15 31.36
N PRO A 288 -2.77 -6.26 32.01
CA PRO A 288 -2.84 -6.33 33.46
C PRO A 288 -2.36 -7.71 33.95
N MET A 289 -1.13 -7.79 34.46
CA MET A 289 -0.55 -9.00 35.03
C MET A 289 0.31 -8.71 36.27
N SER A 290 0.82 -9.76 36.92
CA SER A 290 1.78 -9.58 38.02
C SER A 290 3.13 -9.07 37.50
N ASN A 291 3.81 -8.23 38.28
CA ASN A 291 5.13 -7.69 37.92
C ASN A 291 6.16 -8.81 37.67
N ASP A 292 6.08 -9.90 38.42
CA ASP A 292 6.97 -11.06 38.24
C ASP A 292 6.74 -11.75 36.88
N LEU A 293 5.48 -11.86 36.44
CA LEU A 293 5.14 -12.43 35.13
C LEU A 293 5.58 -11.51 33.98
N GLU A 294 5.36 -10.20 34.11
CA GLU A 294 5.80 -9.20 33.13
C GLU A 294 7.33 -9.23 32.94
N GLN A 295 8.09 -9.27 34.05
CA GLN A 295 9.55 -9.35 34.02
C GLN A 295 10.03 -10.66 33.39
N ALA A 296 9.40 -11.78 33.72
CA ALA A 296 9.75 -13.08 33.16
C ALA A 296 9.47 -13.15 31.65
N LEU A 297 8.32 -12.65 31.19
CA LEU A 297 7.97 -12.58 29.76
C LEU A 297 8.86 -11.62 28.99
N THR A 298 9.20 -10.46 29.56
CA THR A 298 10.14 -9.51 28.94
C THR A 298 11.53 -10.15 28.79
N ARG A 299 12.01 -10.80 29.86
CA ARG A 299 13.29 -11.54 29.84
C ARG A 299 13.29 -12.67 28.81
N LEU A 300 12.17 -13.39 28.66
CA LEU A 300 12.03 -14.41 27.62
C LEU A 300 12.13 -13.78 26.22
N GLY A 301 11.50 -12.63 26.00
CA GLY A 301 11.59 -11.89 24.74
C GLY A 301 13.02 -11.49 24.39
N ASP A 302 13.78 -10.97 25.35
CA ASP A 302 15.19 -10.61 25.16
C ASP A 302 16.06 -11.82 24.82
N LEU A 303 15.85 -12.96 25.49
CA LEU A 303 16.59 -14.21 25.19
C LEU A 303 16.22 -14.77 23.81
N ILE A 304 14.95 -14.66 23.40
CA ILE A 304 14.49 -15.10 22.08
C ILE A 304 15.03 -14.20 20.98
N LYS A 305 15.22 -12.91 21.26
CA LYS A 305 15.92 -11.98 20.37
C LYS A 305 17.37 -12.41 20.15
N GLU A 306 18.11 -12.67 21.23
CA GLU A 306 19.49 -13.17 21.17
C GLU A 306 19.58 -14.52 20.41
N ALA A 307 18.64 -15.44 20.65
CA ALA A 307 18.57 -16.70 19.91
C ALA A 307 18.30 -16.49 18.42
N SER A 308 17.42 -15.53 18.07
CA SER A 308 17.01 -15.25 16.69
C SER A 308 18.15 -14.74 15.83
N GLU A 309 19.11 -14.03 16.42
CA GLU A 309 20.34 -13.53 15.75
C GLU A 309 21.33 -14.67 15.41
N LEU A 310 21.17 -15.84 16.04
CA LEU A 310 22.05 -17.00 15.87
C LEU A 310 21.41 -18.14 15.03
N LEU A 311 20.14 -17.99 14.66
CA LEU A 311 19.36 -18.98 13.92
C LEU A 311 19.20 -18.60 12.45
N ASP A 312 18.97 -19.61 11.60
CA ASP A 312 18.51 -19.38 10.23
C ASP A 312 17.12 -18.71 10.22
N GLN A 313 16.80 -18.06 9.08
CA GLN A 313 15.57 -17.28 8.88
C GLN A 313 14.28 -18.00 9.30
N LYS A 314 14.12 -19.25 8.89
CA LYS A 314 12.87 -20.00 9.12
C LYS A 314 12.69 -20.34 10.61
N PRO A 315 13.68 -20.93 11.30
CA PRO A 315 13.65 -21.11 12.76
C PRO A 315 13.46 -19.82 13.56
N SER A 316 14.13 -18.72 13.17
CA SER A 316 13.99 -17.42 13.83
C SER A 316 12.55 -16.88 13.79
N ARG A 317 11.89 -16.95 12.62
CA ARG A 317 10.47 -16.55 12.48
C ARG A 317 9.52 -17.45 13.26
N ASP A 318 9.75 -18.77 13.24
CA ASP A 318 8.96 -19.72 14.02
C ASP A 318 9.09 -19.42 15.51
N LEU A 319 10.29 -19.11 15.99
CA LEU A 319 10.56 -18.75 17.37
C LEU A 319 9.84 -17.46 17.80
N ALA A 320 9.92 -16.39 17.01
CA ALA A 320 9.22 -15.14 17.28
C ALA A 320 7.69 -15.32 17.30
N SER A 321 7.14 -16.09 16.36
CA SER A 321 5.71 -16.40 16.32
C SER A 321 5.27 -17.21 17.55
N ARG A 322 6.07 -18.19 18.00
CA ARG A 322 5.77 -18.99 19.19
C ARG A 322 5.84 -18.15 20.46
N TYR A 323 6.81 -17.26 20.56
CA TYR A 323 6.90 -16.31 21.68
C TYR A 323 5.64 -15.45 21.79
N LYS A 324 5.16 -14.92 20.65
CA LYS A 324 3.91 -14.15 20.61
C LYS A 324 2.73 -14.94 21.16
N SER A 325 2.49 -16.14 20.62
CA SER A 325 1.38 -16.99 21.10
C SER A 325 1.53 -17.39 22.57
N PHE A 326 2.76 -17.64 23.03
CA PHE A 326 3.04 -17.95 24.44
C PHE A 326 2.68 -16.75 25.34
N ALA A 327 3.13 -15.55 24.96
CA ALA A 327 2.85 -14.33 25.71
C ALA A 327 1.34 -14.02 25.75
N GLU A 328 0.64 -14.11 24.61
CA GLU A 328 -0.81 -13.89 24.51
C GLU A 328 -1.61 -14.87 25.37
N GLU A 329 -1.19 -16.14 25.44
CA GLU A 329 -1.82 -17.13 26.30
C GLU A 329 -1.56 -16.84 27.78
N CYS A 330 -0.35 -16.42 28.15
CA CYS A 330 -0.02 -16.03 29.53
C CYS A 330 -0.84 -14.83 30.04
N THR A 331 -1.32 -13.95 29.15
CA THR A 331 -2.08 -12.75 29.52
C THR A 331 -3.60 -12.97 29.57
N GLN A 332 -4.09 -14.18 29.29
CA GLN A 332 -5.51 -14.47 29.41
C GLN A 332 -5.97 -14.49 30.87
N GLU A 333 -7.27 -14.23 31.12
CA GLU A 333 -7.86 -14.29 32.47
C GLU A 333 -7.74 -15.69 33.09
N LYS A 334 -7.75 -16.74 32.26
CA LYS A 334 -7.58 -18.14 32.64
C LYS A 334 -6.66 -18.85 31.64
N PRO A 335 -5.33 -18.70 31.78
CA PRO A 335 -4.39 -19.32 30.86
C PRO A 335 -4.52 -20.85 30.87
N ASP A 336 -4.52 -21.47 29.69
CA ASP A 336 -4.52 -22.93 29.57
C ASP A 336 -3.08 -23.46 29.73
N LYS A 337 -2.84 -24.07 30.89
CA LYS A 337 -1.53 -24.64 31.23
C LYS A 337 -1.05 -25.70 30.23
N GLY A 338 -1.95 -26.51 29.67
CA GLY A 338 -1.59 -27.53 28.68
C GLY A 338 -1.12 -26.91 27.36
N ILE A 339 -1.76 -25.82 26.94
CA ILE A 339 -1.34 -25.05 25.77
C ILE A 339 0.00 -24.38 26.02
N LEU A 340 0.19 -23.75 27.19
CA LEU A 340 1.44 -23.11 27.57
C LEU A 340 2.61 -24.11 27.61
N GLU A 341 2.44 -25.27 28.24
CA GLU A 341 3.46 -26.32 28.26
C GLU A 341 3.81 -26.78 26.83
N ALA A 342 2.81 -26.97 25.97
CA ALA A 342 3.02 -27.36 24.59
C ALA A 342 3.80 -26.31 23.78
N ILE A 343 3.44 -25.02 23.89
CA ILE A 343 4.13 -23.93 23.19
C ILE A 343 5.54 -23.73 23.78
N GLY A 344 5.68 -23.72 25.11
CA GLY A 344 6.94 -23.55 25.82
C GLY A 344 7.95 -24.64 25.46
N ASN A 345 7.53 -25.90 25.41
CA ASN A 345 8.40 -27.01 24.99
C ASN A 345 8.91 -26.84 23.56
N ARG A 346 8.08 -26.31 22.65
CA ARG A 346 8.50 -26.02 21.26
C ARG A 346 9.49 -24.85 21.18
N ILE A 347 9.33 -23.81 22.01
CA ILE A 347 10.31 -22.72 22.13
C ILE A 347 11.67 -23.29 22.57
N VAL A 348 11.68 -24.19 23.55
CA VAL A 348 12.90 -24.86 24.02
C VAL A 348 13.51 -25.76 22.94
N GLU A 349 12.69 -26.52 22.22
CA GLU A 349 13.15 -27.40 21.13
C GLU A 349 13.82 -26.61 20.00
N VAL A 350 13.18 -25.52 19.52
CA VAL A 350 13.73 -24.68 18.45
C VAL A 350 15.05 -24.02 18.88
N THR A 351 15.18 -23.68 20.16
CA THR A 351 16.38 -22.99 20.69
C THR A 351 17.49 -23.94 21.11
N ALA A 352 17.26 -25.26 21.13
CA ALA A 352 18.27 -26.26 21.49
C ALA A 352 19.50 -26.23 20.56
N GLY A 353 19.35 -25.74 19.33
CA GLY A 353 20.47 -25.52 18.39
C GLY A 353 21.40 -24.35 18.77
N VAL A 354 20.99 -23.49 19.72
CA VAL A 354 21.73 -22.29 20.14
C VAL A 354 22.22 -22.46 21.58
N ALA A 355 23.34 -23.17 21.74
CA ALA A 355 23.85 -23.62 23.03
C ALA A 355 24.05 -22.50 24.08
N SER A 356 24.37 -21.28 23.66
CA SER A 356 24.62 -20.13 24.56
C SER A 356 23.37 -19.68 25.33
N VAL A 357 22.18 -19.80 24.75
CA VAL A 357 20.92 -19.24 25.31
C VAL A 357 19.90 -20.31 25.69
N ALA A 358 20.01 -21.53 25.15
CA ALA A 358 19.02 -22.60 25.33
C ALA A 358 18.67 -22.88 26.81
N LYS A 359 19.69 -22.96 27.69
CA LYS A 359 19.47 -23.21 29.12
C LYS A 359 18.70 -22.07 29.81
N ASN A 360 19.00 -20.83 29.44
CA ASN A 360 18.35 -19.66 30.00
C ASN A 360 16.89 -19.59 29.55
N ILE A 361 16.62 -19.87 28.28
CA ILE A 361 15.27 -19.93 27.72
C ILE A 361 14.45 -21.01 28.42
N ALA A 362 14.97 -22.23 28.56
CA ALA A 362 14.27 -23.31 29.27
C ALA A 362 13.99 -22.96 30.74
N THR A 363 14.94 -22.32 31.42
CA THR A 363 14.76 -21.88 32.81
C THR A 363 13.68 -20.81 32.92
N THR A 364 13.67 -19.83 32.02
CA THR A 364 12.68 -18.74 32.01
C THR A 364 11.28 -19.25 31.66
N VAL A 365 11.15 -20.17 30.68
CA VAL A 365 9.87 -20.83 30.36
C VAL A 365 9.34 -21.59 31.58
N GLY A 366 10.19 -22.36 32.26
CA GLY A 366 9.82 -23.07 33.48
C GLY A 366 9.37 -22.13 34.61
N ALA A 367 10.04 -20.99 34.78
CA ALA A 367 9.65 -19.97 35.76
C ALA A 367 8.26 -19.37 35.45
N ILE A 368 7.99 -19.04 34.19
CA ILE A 368 6.69 -18.52 33.75
C ILE A 368 5.57 -19.53 34.01
N LEU A 369 5.79 -20.80 33.67
CA LEU A 369 4.82 -21.88 33.95
C LEU A 369 4.56 -22.07 35.46
N GLY A 370 5.56 -21.81 36.30
CA GLY A 370 5.40 -21.83 37.76
C GLY A 370 4.63 -20.64 38.33
N LEU A 371 4.62 -19.48 37.65
CA LEU A 371 3.88 -18.29 38.07
C LEU A 371 2.39 -18.34 37.69
N ILE A 372 2.04 -19.12 36.67
CA ILE A 372 0.66 -19.29 36.16
C ILE A 372 -0.06 -20.46 36.83
N GLY A 373 0.67 -21.31 37.55
CA GLY A 373 0.20 -22.57 38.15
C GLY A 373 -0.47 -22.46 39.50
#